data_AF-A0A9E0H998-F1
#
_entry.id   AF-A0A9E0H998-F1
#
_cell.length_a   1.000
_cell.length_b   1.000
_cell.length_c   1.000
_cell.angle_alpha   90.00
_cell.angle_beta   90.00
_cell.angle_gamma   90.00
#
_symmetry.space_group_name_H-M   'P 1'
#
loop_
_entity.id
_entity.type
_entity.pdbx_description
1 polymer ?
#
loop_
_entity_poly.entity_id
_entity_poly.type
_entity_poly.pdbx_seq_one_letter_code
_entity_poly.pdbx_strand_id
1 'polypeptide(L)'
;MRLALACLFAVATTACALEDDAPYVDHDEASDYDPVSADDKADGLAARFDRQAIMTDAFFVDVDYLDAAALQAFFEATPYRTRSWLADATVGDQTAAEAIVAGARAHGVNPIVMVARMQVEKSLVSATRTPTASRVDYAFGCGCPDGRSCSATYRGLDRQVECAAATLRRWFDASVDGTGEWRVGRARRTLDPTTVTPTNHATASLYAYTPWVLPNRGGNWLVWNVTRRYATFAEATGLATPTAPTE
;
A
#
# COMPACT_ATOMS: atom_id res chain seq x y z
N MET A 1 55.52 -61.96 -14.54
CA MET A 1 55.63 -60.58 -15.06
C MET A 1 54.56 -60.45 -16.14
N ARG A 2 53.41 -59.80 -15.99
CA ARG A 2 52.99 -58.62 -15.21
C ARG A 2 51.62 -58.84 -14.53
N LEU A 3 51.44 -58.09 -13.45
CA LEU A 3 50.30 -57.98 -12.54
C LEU A 3 49.26 -56.96 -13.06
N ALA A 4 48.02 -57.10 -12.56
CA ALA A 4 47.01 -56.05 -12.31
C ALA A 4 46.39 -55.35 -13.54
N LEU A 5 45.17 -54.81 -13.53
CA LEU A 5 44.32 -54.27 -12.48
C LEU A 5 42.89 -54.15 -13.06
N ALA A 6 41.86 -54.54 -12.32
CA ALA A 6 40.46 -54.26 -12.68
C ALA A 6 40.10 -52.83 -12.28
N CYS A 7 39.76 -51.97 -13.25
CA CYS A 7 39.27 -50.62 -13.01
C CYS A 7 37.74 -50.58 -13.10
N LEU A 8 37.11 -50.38 -11.95
CA LEU A 8 35.70 -50.00 -11.79
C LEU A 8 35.58 -48.51 -12.18
N PHE A 9 34.83 -48.19 -13.24
CA PHE A 9 34.49 -46.81 -13.58
C PHE A 9 33.13 -46.46 -12.94
N ALA A 10 33.17 -45.69 -11.84
CA ALA A 10 32.03 -44.93 -11.35
C ALA A 10 32.13 -43.51 -11.94
N VAL A 11 31.22 -43.15 -12.85
CA VAL A 11 31.11 -41.78 -13.36
C VAL A 11 29.92 -41.13 -12.64
N ALA A 12 30.26 -40.17 -11.78
CA ALA A 12 29.33 -39.36 -11.02
C ALA A 12 28.54 -38.43 -11.93
N THR A 13 27.22 -38.38 -11.75
CA THR A 13 26.33 -37.42 -12.38
C THR A 13 26.60 -36.02 -11.80
N THR A 14 27.11 -35.12 -12.61
CA THR A 14 27.24 -33.69 -12.27
C THR A 14 25.85 -33.06 -12.31
N ALA A 15 25.21 -32.94 -11.15
CA ALA A 15 24.08 -32.03 -11.00
C ALA A 15 24.62 -30.60 -11.03
N CYS A 16 24.17 -29.79 -11.99
CA CYS A 16 24.35 -28.34 -11.95
C CYS A 16 23.63 -27.82 -10.70
N ALA A 17 24.40 -27.48 -9.67
CA ALA A 17 23.92 -26.67 -8.57
C ALA A 17 23.59 -25.28 -9.13
N LEU A 18 22.32 -24.89 -9.07
CA LEU A 18 21.92 -23.50 -9.19
C LEU A 18 22.40 -22.80 -7.92
N GLU A 19 23.58 -22.19 -7.99
CA GLU A 19 24.02 -21.22 -7.00
C GLU A 19 23.27 -19.91 -7.26
N ASP A 20 22.20 -19.66 -6.51
CA ASP A 20 21.78 -18.30 -6.17
C ASP A 20 20.94 -18.29 -4.88
N ASP A 21 21.48 -18.86 -3.81
CA ASP A 21 21.00 -18.62 -2.44
C ASP A 21 21.65 -17.34 -1.90
N ALA A 22 21.30 -16.19 -2.49
CA ALA A 22 21.51 -14.94 -1.81
C ALA A 22 20.60 -14.93 -0.56
N PRO A 23 21.15 -14.74 0.66
CA PRO A 23 20.35 -14.80 1.88
C PRO A 23 19.24 -13.75 1.86
N TYR A 24 18.02 -14.27 2.03
CA TYR A 24 16.75 -13.55 2.15
C TYR A 24 16.82 -12.38 3.13
N VAL A 25 16.42 -11.19 2.67
CA VAL A 25 16.18 -10.02 3.52
C VAL A 25 14.67 -9.76 3.53
N ASP A 26 14.01 -10.07 4.66
CA ASP A 26 12.67 -9.54 4.92
C ASP A 26 12.78 -8.02 4.96
N HIS A 27 11.86 -7.31 4.31
CA HIS A 27 11.77 -5.87 4.50
C HIS A 27 11.41 -5.62 5.98
N ASP A 28 12.29 -4.92 6.70
CA ASP A 28 11.97 -4.44 8.04
C ASP A 28 10.87 -3.39 7.91
N GLU A 29 9.71 -3.61 8.55
CA GLU A 29 8.63 -2.59 8.65
C GLU A 29 9.17 -1.25 9.14
N ALA A 30 10.32 -1.24 9.83
CA ALA A 30 11.07 -0.03 10.17
C ALA A 30 11.32 0.90 8.98
N SER A 31 11.53 0.37 7.75
CA SER A 31 11.79 1.22 6.60
C SER A 31 10.57 2.07 6.22
N ASP A 32 9.33 1.67 6.53
CA ASP A 32 8.15 2.51 6.29
C ASP A 32 8.14 3.78 7.16
N TYR A 33 8.95 3.79 8.22
CA TYR A 33 9.16 4.94 9.09
C TYR A 33 10.32 5.83 8.65
N ASP A 34 11.12 5.43 7.65
CA ASP A 34 12.15 6.31 7.09
C ASP A 34 11.45 7.48 6.37
N PRO A 35 11.64 8.72 6.82
CA PRO A 35 10.95 9.87 6.25
C PRO A 35 11.40 10.08 4.81
N VAL A 36 10.46 10.25 3.89
CA VAL A 36 10.77 10.62 2.51
C VAL A 36 11.40 12.02 2.51
N SER A 37 12.47 12.25 1.73
CA SER A 37 13.19 13.53 1.69
C SER A 37 12.24 14.68 1.36
N ALA A 38 12.32 15.82 2.05
CA ALA A 38 11.45 16.97 1.78
C ALA A 38 11.67 17.60 0.39
N ASP A 39 12.76 17.25 -0.29
CA ASP A 39 13.13 17.78 -1.60
C ASP A 39 12.46 17.03 -2.76
N ASP A 40 11.97 15.81 -2.52
CA ASP A 40 11.29 15.01 -3.53
C ASP A 40 9.86 15.53 -3.76
N LYS A 41 9.53 15.91 -4.98
CA LYS A 41 8.17 16.32 -5.32
C LYS A 41 7.28 15.08 -5.48
N ALA A 42 6.07 15.18 -4.97
CA ALA A 42 4.97 14.27 -5.23
C ALA A 42 3.72 15.13 -5.31
N ASP A 43 3.11 15.20 -6.49
CA ASP A 43 2.06 16.17 -6.74
C ASP A 43 0.83 15.86 -5.89
N GLY A 44 0.28 16.89 -5.25
CA GLY A 44 -0.89 16.76 -4.37
C GLY A 44 -0.62 16.16 -2.98
N LEU A 45 0.64 15.94 -2.60
CA LEU A 45 1.07 15.57 -1.24
C LEU A 45 1.96 16.68 -0.64
N ALA A 46 1.76 16.97 0.65
CA ALA A 46 2.62 17.93 1.33
C ALA A 46 4.06 17.41 1.45
N ALA A 47 5.06 18.25 1.12
CA ALA A 47 6.49 17.90 1.23
C ALA A 47 6.95 17.57 2.66
N ARG A 48 6.19 18.05 3.66
CA ARG A 48 6.34 17.72 5.08
C ARG A 48 4.98 17.33 5.61
N PHE A 49 4.95 16.46 6.62
CA PHE A 49 3.70 16.06 7.24
C PHE A 49 2.96 17.26 7.83
N ASP A 50 1.79 17.57 7.25
CA ASP A 50 0.82 18.50 7.81
C ASP A 50 -0.42 17.73 8.24
N ARG A 51 -0.64 17.67 9.57
CA ARG A 51 -1.81 17.00 10.15
C ARG A 51 -3.14 17.59 9.71
N GLN A 52 -3.16 18.84 9.21
CA GLN A 52 -4.36 19.53 8.74
C GLN A 52 -4.60 19.35 7.23
N ALA A 53 -3.58 18.91 6.48
CA ALA A 53 -3.58 18.84 5.02
C ALA A 53 -2.67 17.67 4.54
N ILE A 54 -3.13 16.43 4.73
CA ILE A 54 -2.32 15.23 4.48
C ILE A 54 -2.07 15.04 2.97
N MET A 55 -3.14 15.13 2.18
CA MET A 55 -3.14 15.07 0.72
C MET A 55 -4.26 15.95 0.19
N THR A 56 -4.14 16.40 -1.05
CA THR A 56 -5.19 17.21 -1.70
C THR A 56 -6.39 16.35 -2.10
N ASP A 57 -7.55 16.99 -2.26
CA ASP A 57 -8.74 16.32 -2.77
C ASP A 57 -8.54 15.82 -4.20
N ALA A 58 -7.87 16.62 -5.05
CA ALA A 58 -7.53 16.25 -6.42
C ALA A 58 -6.71 14.97 -6.48
N PHE A 59 -5.63 14.87 -5.69
CA PHE A 59 -4.82 13.64 -5.61
C PHE A 59 -5.63 12.46 -5.10
N PHE A 60 -6.46 12.65 -4.08
CA PHE A 60 -7.25 11.56 -3.49
C PHE A 60 -8.27 10.97 -4.48
N VAL A 61 -8.88 11.79 -5.33
CA VAL A 61 -9.87 11.34 -6.32
C VAL A 61 -9.29 11.05 -7.70
N ASP A 62 -7.96 11.17 -7.89
CA ASP A 62 -7.29 10.88 -9.16
C ASP A 62 -7.24 9.36 -9.40
N VAL A 63 -8.31 8.83 -9.98
CA VAL A 63 -8.44 7.40 -10.29
C VAL A 63 -7.60 6.95 -11.49
N ASP A 64 -6.99 7.89 -12.20
CA ASP A 64 -6.14 7.63 -13.38
C ASP A 64 -4.65 7.81 -13.08
N TYR A 65 -4.31 8.12 -11.82
CA TYR A 65 -2.93 8.24 -11.35
C TYR A 65 -2.10 6.98 -11.65
N LEU A 66 -2.68 5.79 -11.50
CA LEU A 66 -2.10 4.51 -11.91
C LEU A 66 -3.15 3.63 -12.60
N ASP A 67 -2.84 3.14 -13.79
CA ASP A 67 -3.60 2.04 -14.38
C ASP A 67 -3.09 0.67 -13.88
N ALA A 68 -3.77 -0.42 -14.30
CA ALA A 68 -3.44 -1.77 -13.86
C ALA A 68 -2.04 -2.22 -14.31
N ALA A 69 -1.58 -1.80 -15.49
CA ALA A 69 -0.26 -2.16 -16.00
C ALA A 69 0.84 -1.42 -15.22
N ALA A 70 0.63 -0.14 -14.94
CA ALA A 70 1.52 0.65 -14.11
C ALA A 70 1.59 0.12 -12.67
N LEU A 71 0.45 -0.26 -12.08
CA LEU A 71 0.44 -0.88 -10.75
C LEU A 71 1.09 -2.27 -10.73
N GLN A 72 0.91 -3.07 -11.79
CA GLN A 72 1.63 -4.33 -11.94
C GLN A 72 3.15 -4.09 -11.97
N ALA A 73 3.63 -3.14 -12.79
CA ALA A 73 5.03 -2.78 -12.85
C ALA A 73 5.57 -2.23 -11.51
N PHE A 74 4.76 -1.48 -10.76
CA PHE A 74 5.09 -1.06 -9.40
C PHE A 74 5.31 -2.26 -8.46
N PHE A 75 4.50 -3.33 -8.57
CA PHE A 75 4.71 -4.54 -7.78
C PHE A 75 5.93 -5.36 -8.25
N GLU A 76 6.28 -5.31 -9.53
CA GLU A 76 7.50 -5.93 -10.06
C GLU A 76 8.77 -5.29 -9.48
N ALA A 77 8.75 -3.98 -9.23
CA ALA A 77 9.86 -3.24 -8.65
C ALA A 77 9.37 -2.19 -7.66
N THR A 78 9.23 -2.57 -6.39
CA THR A 78 8.72 -1.64 -5.37
C THR A 78 9.79 -0.63 -4.93
N PRO A 79 9.40 0.48 -4.27
CA PRO A 79 10.35 1.42 -3.64
C PRO A 79 11.27 0.79 -2.59
N TYR A 80 10.97 -0.43 -2.13
CA TYR A 80 11.80 -1.20 -1.21
C TYR A 80 12.95 -1.93 -1.90
N ARG A 81 13.11 -1.75 -3.22
CA ARG A 81 14.12 -2.43 -4.07
C ARG A 81 13.94 -3.94 -4.09
N THR A 82 12.69 -4.40 -3.94
CA THR A 82 12.30 -5.80 -4.00
C THR A 82 11.04 -5.96 -4.85
N ARG A 83 10.89 -7.15 -5.44
CA ARG A 83 9.65 -7.57 -6.08
C ARG A 83 8.63 -7.96 -5.01
N SER A 84 7.41 -7.47 -5.14
CA SER A 84 6.30 -7.81 -4.26
C SER A 84 5.70 -9.17 -4.62
N TRP A 85 5.23 -9.91 -3.62
CA TRP A 85 4.37 -11.08 -3.79
C TRP A 85 3.07 -10.73 -4.53
N LEU A 86 2.59 -9.48 -4.41
CA LEU A 86 1.40 -9.02 -5.13
C LEU A 86 1.57 -9.06 -6.65
N ALA A 87 2.80 -9.09 -7.15
CA ALA A 87 3.07 -9.21 -8.58
C ALA A 87 2.60 -10.56 -9.16
N ASP A 88 2.57 -11.63 -8.36
CA ASP A 88 2.06 -12.95 -8.76
C ASP A 88 0.64 -13.23 -8.23
N ALA A 89 0.14 -12.40 -7.31
CA ALA A 89 -1.13 -12.64 -6.66
C ALA A 89 -2.31 -12.44 -7.63
N THR A 90 -3.32 -13.29 -7.51
CA THR A 90 -4.56 -13.19 -8.30
C THR A 90 -5.79 -13.10 -7.43
N VAL A 91 -6.83 -12.50 -8.00
CA VAL A 91 -8.17 -12.38 -7.45
C VAL A 91 -9.14 -12.92 -8.50
N GLY A 92 -9.50 -14.21 -8.36
CA GLY A 92 -10.17 -14.93 -9.45
C GLY A 92 -9.24 -15.02 -10.66
N ASP A 93 -9.73 -14.60 -11.82
CA ASP A 93 -8.97 -14.58 -13.09
C ASP A 93 -8.18 -13.27 -13.32
N GLN A 94 -8.24 -12.33 -12.37
CA GLN A 94 -7.55 -11.03 -12.47
C GLN A 94 -6.25 -11.04 -11.66
N THR A 95 -5.27 -10.25 -12.07
CA THR A 95 -4.12 -9.96 -11.20
C THR A 95 -4.55 -9.12 -10.00
N ALA A 96 -3.77 -9.12 -8.93
CA ALA A 96 -4.01 -8.24 -7.79
C ALA A 96 -3.98 -6.76 -8.20
N ALA A 97 -3.12 -6.37 -9.14
CA ALA A 97 -3.07 -5.01 -9.67
C ALA A 97 -4.38 -4.61 -10.35
N GLU A 98 -4.92 -5.49 -11.21
CA GLU A 98 -6.21 -5.27 -11.88
C GLU A 98 -7.36 -5.14 -10.86
N ALA A 99 -7.40 -6.02 -9.86
CA ALA A 99 -8.44 -6.00 -8.84
C ALA A 99 -8.39 -4.71 -7.99
N ILE A 100 -7.19 -4.27 -7.58
CA ILE A 100 -6.99 -3.05 -6.79
C ILE A 100 -7.40 -1.82 -7.60
N VAL A 101 -6.93 -1.69 -8.85
CA VAL A 101 -7.26 -0.54 -9.71
C VAL A 101 -8.76 -0.50 -10.03
N ALA A 102 -9.37 -1.66 -10.32
CA ALA A 102 -10.81 -1.73 -10.58
C ALA A 102 -11.64 -1.29 -9.37
N GLY A 103 -11.32 -1.80 -8.18
CA GLY A 103 -12.02 -1.41 -6.95
C GLY A 103 -11.80 0.06 -6.57
N ALA A 104 -10.58 0.57 -6.73
CA ALA A 104 -10.26 1.98 -6.49
C ALA A 104 -11.07 2.91 -7.43
N ARG A 105 -11.10 2.59 -8.73
CA ARG A 105 -11.88 3.32 -9.74
C ARG A 105 -13.38 3.26 -9.49
N ALA A 106 -13.91 2.09 -9.11
CA ALA A 106 -15.33 1.92 -8.83
C ALA A 106 -15.84 2.87 -7.71
N HIS A 107 -14.96 3.24 -6.77
CA HIS A 107 -15.29 4.14 -5.67
C HIS A 107 -14.65 5.51 -5.77
N GLY A 108 -14.02 5.88 -6.88
CA GLY A 108 -13.47 7.23 -7.04
C GLY A 108 -12.32 7.54 -6.07
N VAL A 109 -11.46 6.55 -5.78
CA VAL A 109 -10.28 6.69 -4.91
C VAL A 109 -9.03 6.41 -5.73
N ASN A 110 -7.98 7.20 -5.53
CA ASN A 110 -6.69 7.01 -6.19
C ASN A 110 -6.07 5.64 -5.82
N PRO A 111 -5.72 4.80 -6.81
CA PRO A 111 -5.12 3.48 -6.57
C PRO A 111 -3.87 3.51 -5.68
N ILE A 112 -3.02 4.54 -5.75
CA ILE A 112 -1.81 4.60 -4.91
C ILE A 112 -2.13 4.80 -3.43
N VAL A 113 -3.24 5.48 -3.12
CA VAL A 113 -3.74 5.62 -1.75
C VAL A 113 -4.19 4.26 -1.21
N MET A 114 -4.85 3.45 -2.04
CA MET A 114 -5.24 2.08 -1.69
C MET A 114 -4.02 1.21 -1.42
N VAL A 115 -3.00 1.27 -2.27
CA VAL A 115 -1.76 0.51 -2.13
C VAL A 115 -1.00 0.92 -0.86
N ALA A 116 -0.91 2.22 -0.58
CA ALA A 116 -0.31 2.72 0.66
C ALA A 116 -1.08 2.26 1.91
N ARG A 117 -2.42 2.32 1.89
CA ARG A 117 -3.25 1.82 2.99
C ARG A 117 -3.06 0.32 3.22
N MET A 118 -2.94 -0.47 2.16
CA MET A 118 -2.67 -1.91 2.26
C MET A 118 -1.33 -2.20 2.93
N GLN A 119 -0.30 -1.43 2.57
CA GLN A 119 1.00 -1.53 3.23
C GLN A 119 0.90 -1.18 4.71
N VAL A 120 0.31 -0.04 5.05
CA VAL A 120 0.20 0.40 6.45
C VAL A 120 -0.60 -0.58 7.30
N GLU A 121 -1.57 -1.26 6.71
CA GLU A 121 -2.47 -2.15 7.45
C GLU A 121 -1.91 -3.57 7.61
N LYS A 122 -1.21 -4.10 6.60
CA LYS A 122 -0.81 -5.52 6.57
C LYS A 122 0.55 -5.79 5.91
N SER A 123 1.34 -4.76 5.57
CA SER A 123 2.68 -4.89 4.98
C SER A 123 2.73 -5.83 3.77
N LEU A 124 1.66 -5.79 2.94
CA LEU A 124 1.52 -6.69 1.79
C LEU A 124 2.32 -6.22 0.58
N VAL A 125 2.55 -4.91 0.42
CA VAL A 125 3.29 -4.37 -0.72
C VAL A 125 4.76 -4.74 -0.60
N SER A 126 5.35 -4.61 0.59
CA SER A 126 6.74 -5.01 0.85
C SER A 126 6.94 -6.51 1.00
N ALA A 127 5.88 -7.31 0.96
CA ALA A 127 5.97 -8.76 1.12
C ALA A 127 6.70 -9.39 -0.06
N THR A 128 7.80 -10.09 0.17
CA THR A 128 8.55 -10.82 -0.89
C THR A 128 8.22 -12.31 -0.92
N ARG A 129 7.60 -12.83 0.16
CA ARG A 129 7.11 -14.21 0.27
C ARG A 129 5.60 -14.24 0.38
N THR A 130 5.03 -15.41 0.11
CA THR A 130 3.61 -15.69 0.35
C THR A 130 3.22 -15.32 1.78
N PRO A 131 2.33 -14.32 1.95
CA PRO A 131 1.79 -13.95 3.25
C PRO A 131 1.00 -15.09 3.90
N THR A 132 0.73 -14.97 5.20
CA THR A 132 -0.27 -15.84 5.82
C THR A 132 -1.64 -15.56 5.19
N ALA A 133 -2.49 -16.59 5.07
CA ALA A 133 -3.83 -16.45 4.51
C ALA A 133 -4.63 -15.34 5.21
N SER A 134 -4.52 -15.24 6.55
CA SER A 134 -5.19 -14.19 7.34
C SER A 134 -4.75 -12.77 6.93
N ARG A 135 -3.48 -12.59 6.57
CA ARG A 135 -2.95 -11.28 6.16
C ARG A 135 -3.55 -10.83 4.83
N VAL A 136 -3.76 -11.76 3.89
CA VAL A 136 -4.41 -11.49 2.60
C VAL A 136 -5.93 -11.36 2.77
N ASP A 137 -6.54 -12.27 3.52
CA ASP A 137 -7.98 -12.33 3.76
C ASP A 137 -8.53 -11.06 4.42
N TYR A 138 -7.68 -10.36 5.19
CA TYR A 138 -8.03 -9.13 5.90
C TYR A 138 -7.03 -8.00 5.59
N ALA A 139 -6.62 -7.89 4.31
CA ALA A 139 -5.63 -6.94 3.77
C ALA A 139 -5.82 -5.48 4.21
N PHE A 140 -7.07 -5.05 4.45
CA PHE A 140 -7.43 -3.70 4.85
C PHE A 140 -8.07 -3.61 6.24
N GLY A 141 -8.08 -4.71 7.01
CA GLY A 141 -8.65 -4.77 8.36
C GLY A 141 -10.19 -4.72 8.39
N CYS A 142 -10.86 -4.72 7.23
CA CYS A 142 -12.31 -4.68 7.17
C CYS A 142 -12.91 -5.90 7.86
N GLY A 143 -13.85 -5.64 8.78
CA GLY A 143 -14.51 -6.68 9.55
C GLY A 143 -13.69 -7.26 10.71
N CYS A 144 -12.54 -6.66 11.07
CA CYS A 144 -11.70 -7.10 12.20
C CYS A 144 -11.75 -6.11 13.37
N PRO A 145 -12.77 -6.15 14.24
CA PRO A 145 -12.81 -5.31 15.43
C PRO A 145 -11.76 -5.73 16.47
N ASP A 146 -11.21 -4.75 17.19
CA ASP A 146 -10.23 -4.99 18.25
C ASP A 146 -10.73 -6.00 19.28
N GLY A 147 -9.88 -6.98 19.62
CA GLY A 147 -10.18 -8.00 20.63
C GLY A 147 -11.26 -9.01 20.23
N ARG A 148 -11.66 -9.06 18.94
CA ARG A 148 -12.71 -9.95 18.43
C ARG A 148 -12.25 -10.68 17.18
N SER A 149 -12.95 -11.76 16.82
CA SER A 149 -12.70 -12.47 15.56
C SER A 149 -13.14 -11.64 14.36
N CYS A 150 -12.37 -11.71 13.27
CA CYS A 150 -12.74 -11.08 12.02
C CYS A 150 -13.99 -11.72 11.40
N SER A 151 -14.85 -10.90 10.80
CA SER A 151 -16.06 -11.32 10.11
C SER A 151 -15.73 -11.95 8.77
N ALA A 152 -16.25 -13.16 8.52
CA ALA A 152 -16.10 -13.87 7.26
C ALA A 152 -16.73 -13.13 6.06
N THR A 153 -17.67 -12.20 6.30
CA THR A 153 -18.27 -11.35 5.26
C THR A 153 -17.24 -10.56 4.46
N TYR A 154 -16.12 -10.18 5.08
CA TYR A 154 -15.08 -9.38 4.44
C TYR A 154 -13.85 -10.21 4.06
N ARG A 155 -13.86 -11.52 4.23
CA ARG A 155 -12.71 -12.38 3.94
C ARG A 155 -12.38 -12.37 2.45
N GLY A 156 -11.11 -12.12 2.10
CA GLY A 156 -10.59 -12.21 0.74
C GLY A 156 -10.18 -10.85 0.19
N LEU A 157 -9.14 -10.83 -0.65
CA LEU A 157 -8.54 -9.58 -1.14
C LEU A 157 -9.53 -8.72 -1.94
N ASP A 158 -10.40 -9.32 -2.75
CA ASP A 158 -11.51 -8.66 -3.45
C ASP A 158 -12.41 -7.86 -2.50
N ARG A 159 -12.91 -8.53 -1.46
CA ARG A 159 -13.84 -7.94 -0.48
C ARG A 159 -13.16 -6.87 0.36
N GLN A 160 -11.87 -7.03 0.63
CA GLN A 160 -11.07 -6.06 1.37
C GLN A 160 -10.81 -4.80 0.54
N VAL A 161 -10.48 -4.93 -0.75
CA VAL A 161 -10.33 -3.80 -1.68
C VAL A 161 -11.64 -3.01 -1.77
N GLU A 162 -12.75 -3.69 -2.05
CA GLU A 162 -14.08 -3.09 -2.15
C GLU A 162 -14.44 -2.34 -0.87
N CYS A 163 -14.30 -2.99 0.29
CA CYS A 163 -14.65 -2.40 1.57
C CYS A 163 -13.82 -1.15 1.89
N ALA A 164 -12.50 -1.19 1.65
CA ALA A 164 -11.62 -0.08 1.95
C ALA A 164 -11.89 1.12 1.04
N ALA A 165 -12.04 0.89 -0.27
CA ALA A 165 -12.32 1.93 -1.25
C ALA A 165 -13.68 2.59 -0.97
N ALA A 166 -14.73 1.79 -0.76
CA ALA A 166 -16.06 2.28 -0.39
C ALA A 166 -16.04 3.05 0.95
N THR A 167 -15.22 2.62 1.91
CA THR A 167 -15.10 3.29 3.21
C THR A 167 -14.41 4.64 3.11
N LEU A 168 -13.29 4.71 2.40
CA LEU A 168 -12.59 5.97 2.13
C LEU A 168 -13.50 6.94 1.36
N ARG A 169 -14.21 6.46 0.33
CA ARG A 169 -15.13 7.30 -0.43
C ARG A 169 -16.31 7.79 0.41
N ARG A 170 -16.96 6.90 1.17
CA ARG A 170 -18.06 7.26 2.07
C ARG A 170 -17.66 8.36 3.04
N TRP A 171 -16.45 8.32 3.59
CA TRP A 171 -15.99 9.37 4.51
C TRP A 171 -15.62 10.68 3.82
N PHE A 172 -15.10 10.60 2.60
CA PHE A 172 -14.91 11.78 1.75
C PHE A 172 -16.26 12.47 1.50
N ASP A 173 -17.25 11.72 1.02
CA ASP A 173 -18.59 12.23 0.72
C ASP A 173 -19.30 12.76 1.97
N ALA A 174 -19.21 12.06 3.11
CA ALA A 174 -19.76 12.55 4.36
C ALA A 174 -19.15 13.89 4.80
N SER A 175 -17.87 14.12 4.49
CA SER A 175 -17.22 15.41 4.72
C SER A 175 -17.77 16.49 3.78
N VAL A 176 -17.97 16.17 2.50
CA VAL A 176 -18.57 17.06 1.48
C VAL A 176 -20.00 17.45 1.86
N ASP A 177 -20.82 16.46 2.22
CA ASP A 177 -22.23 16.64 2.59
C ASP A 177 -22.41 17.29 3.97
N GLY A 178 -21.32 17.42 4.74
CA GLY A 178 -21.34 17.95 6.11
C GLY A 178 -21.98 17.02 7.14
N THR A 179 -22.29 15.77 6.78
CA THR A 179 -22.89 14.73 7.64
C THR A 179 -21.84 13.99 8.48
N GLY A 180 -20.58 14.03 8.05
CA GLY A 180 -19.46 13.33 8.65
C GLY A 180 -19.01 13.91 10.00
N GLU A 181 -18.58 13.01 10.88
CA GLU A 181 -17.98 13.35 12.17
C GLU A 181 -16.66 14.11 12.06
N TRP A 182 -15.86 13.73 11.05
CA TRP A 182 -14.70 14.46 10.56
C TRP A 182 -15.10 15.17 9.28
N ARG A 183 -14.91 16.48 9.22
CA ARG A 183 -15.26 17.29 8.04
C ARG A 183 -14.43 18.57 7.95
N VAL A 184 -14.36 19.13 6.76
CA VAL A 184 -13.57 20.35 6.46
C VAL A 184 -13.93 21.50 7.40
N GLY A 185 -12.92 22.19 7.91
CA GLY A 185 -13.05 23.36 8.77
C GLY A 185 -13.55 23.08 10.19
N ARG A 186 -13.87 21.82 10.54
CA ARG A 186 -14.36 21.45 11.87
C ARG A 186 -13.25 20.84 12.72
N ALA A 187 -12.81 21.59 13.74
CA ALA A 187 -11.84 21.10 14.71
C ALA A 187 -12.38 19.89 15.49
N ARG A 188 -11.55 18.85 15.65
CA ARG A 188 -11.85 17.64 16.41
C ARG A 188 -10.58 17.08 17.05
N ARG A 189 -10.73 16.39 18.20
CA ARG A 189 -9.62 15.70 18.86
C ARG A 189 -9.48 14.27 18.32
N THR A 190 -8.26 13.88 18.00
CA THR A 190 -7.88 12.49 17.70
C THR A 190 -7.78 11.66 18.98
N LEU A 191 -7.60 10.34 18.83
CA LEU A 191 -7.38 9.43 19.95
C LEU A 191 -5.99 9.59 20.59
N ASP A 192 -5.01 10.15 19.88
CA ASP A 192 -3.73 10.62 20.42
C ASP A 192 -3.77 12.12 20.80
N PRO A 193 -4.64 12.47 21.76
CA PRO A 193 -5.23 13.78 22.12
C PRO A 193 -4.94 15.06 21.31
N THR A 194 -4.73 15.00 20.00
CA THR A 194 -4.29 16.13 19.16
C THR A 194 -5.49 16.79 18.49
N THR A 195 -5.52 18.12 18.48
CA THR A 195 -6.57 18.85 17.75
C THR A 195 -6.20 18.99 16.29
N VAL A 196 -7.11 18.52 15.42
CA VAL A 196 -7.00 18.56 13.98
C VAL A 196 -8.21 19.31 13.42
N THR A 197 -7.97 20.17 12.44
CA THR A 197 -8.98 20.89 11.67
C THR A 197 -8.68 20.58 10.20
N PRO A 198 -9.34 19.57 9.60
CA PRO A 198 -9.08 19.20 8.21
C PRO A 198 -9.31 20.39 7.29
N THR A 199 -8.36 20.67 6.40
CA THR A 199 -8.45 21.76 5.41
C THR A 199 -9.08 21.30 4.10
N ASN A 200 -9.21 19.98 3.89
CA ASN A 200 -9.78 19.36 2.70
C ASN A 200 -10.50 18.03 3.05
N HIS A 201 -11.31 17.52 2.11
CA HIS A 201 -12.17 16.37 2.34
C HIS A 201 -11.40 15.05 2.41
N ALA A 202 -10.29 14.92 1.67
CA ALA A 202 -9.36 13.80 1.72
C ALA A 202 -8.77 13.63 3.13
N THR A 203 -8.27 14.71 3.72
CA THR A 203 -7.75 14.70 5.09
C THR A 203 -8.84 14.31 6.08
N ALA A 204 -10.06 14.84 5.94
CA ALA A 204 -11.19 14.44 6.78
C ALA A 204 -11.52 12.94 6.65
N SER A 205 -11.49 12.40 5.44
CA SER A 205 -11.71 10.98 5.16
C SER A 205 -10.66 10.10 5.86
N LEU A 206 -9.38 10.48 5.77
CA LEU A 206 -8.28 9.73 6.40
C LEU A 206 -8.40 9.71 7.92
N TYR A 207 -8.80 10.81 8.57
CA TYR A 207 -9.06 10.81 10.02
C TYR A 207 -10.34 10.05 10.41
N ALA A 208 -11.36 10.02 9.56
CA ALA A 208 -12.52 9.17 9.78
C ALA A 208 -12.17 7.68 9.67
N TYR A 209 -11.23 7.31 8.79
CA TYR A 209 -10.70 5.96 8.68
C TYR A 209 -9.76 5.61 9.85
N THR A 210 -8.86 6.52 10.23
CA THR A 210 -7.86 6.31 11.28
C THR A 210 -7.72 7.58 12.13
N PRO A 211 -8.37 7.70 13.29
CA PRO A 211 -8.41 8.93 14.09
C PRO A 211 -7.13 9.12 14.94
N TRP A 212 -5.95 9.02 14.33
CA TRP A 212 -4.64 9.08 14.97
C TRP A 212 -3.66 9.94 14.14
N VAL A 213 -2.90 10.85 14.77
CA VAL A 213 -1.85 11.62 14.08
C VAL A 213 -0.51 10.85 14.09
N LEU A 214 -0.08 10.42 15.26
CA LEU A 214 1.12 9.61 15.58
C LEU A 214 2.38 9.91 14.72
N PRO A 215 2.95 11.12 14.80
CA PRO A 215 4.18 11.47 14.08
C PRO A 215 5.31 10.47 14.35
N ASN A 216 5.97 10.02 13.28
CA ASN A 216 7.06 9.03 13.27
C ASN A 216 6.74 7.67 13.90
N ARG A 217 5.45 7.35 14.14
CA ARG A 217 5.05 6.12 14.85
C ARG A 217 3.84 5.39 14.28
N GLY A 218 3.04 6.00 13.41
CA GLY A 218 1.87 5.33 12.84
C GLY A 218 0.81 6.30 12.35
N GLY A 219 -0.45 5.84 12.37
CA GLY A 219 -1.62 6.66 12.09
C GLY A 219 -1.55 7.37 10.73
N ASN A 220 -2.06 8.61 10.69
CA ASN A 220 -2.04 9.42 9.49
C ASN A 220 -0.64 9.85 9.05
N TRP A 221 0.32 9.95 9.98
CA TRP A 221 1.70 10.21 9.61
C TRP A 221 2.28 9.08 8.75
N LEU A 222 2.03 7.83 9.13
CA LEU A 222 2.56 6.68 8.39
C LEU A 222 1.88 6.54 7.03
N VAL A 223 0.57 6.76 6.95
CA VAL A 223 -0.16 6.80 5.67
C VAL A 223 0.41 7.88 4.76
N TRP A 224 0.64 9.09 5.26
CA TRP A 224 1.29 10.15 4.49
C TRP A 224 2.68 9.72 4.01
N ASN A 225 3.52 9.19 4.89
CA ASN A 225 4.90 8.86 4.57
C ASN A 225 4.99 7.76 3.49
N VAL A 226 4.20 6.68 3.65
CA VAL A 226 4.14 5.58 2.69
C VAL A 226 3.54 6.04 1.36
N THR A 227 2.44 6.81 1.38
CA THR A 227 1.84 7.33 0.14
C THR A 227 2.83 8.22 -0.62
N ARG A 228 3.57 9.08 0.09
CA ARG A 228 4.59 9.95 -0.51
C ARG A 228 5.73 9.15 -1.12
N ARG A 229 6.22 8.11 -0.43
CA ARG A 229 7.24 7.21 -0.98
C ARG A 229 6.78 6.58 -2.28
N TYR A 230 5.53 6.12 -2.31
CA TYR A 230 4.98 5.40 -3.45
C TYR A 230 4.72 6.34 -4.63
N ALA A 231 4.15 7.52 -4.38
CA ALA A 231 3.92 8.56 -5.37
C ALA A 231 5.24 9.04 -5.99
N THR A 232 6.23 9.42 -5.17
CA THR A 232 7.56 9.82 -5.65
C THR A 232 8.21 8.75 -6.50
N PHE A 233 8.13 7.48 -6.08
CA PHE A 233 8.67 6.38 -6.87
C PHE A 233 7.94 6.20 -8.20
N ALA A 234 6.60 6.22 -8.19
CA ALA A 234 5.79 6.06 -9.39
C ALA A 234 6.04 7.19 -10.40
N GLU A 235 6.19 8.43 -9.93
CA GLU A 235 6.54 9.58 -10.77
C GLU A 235 7.96 9.47 -11.32
N ALA A 236 8.95 9.14 -10.46
CA ALA A 236 10.35 9.01 -10.87
C ALA A 236 10.59 7.87 -11.88
N THR A 237 9.73 6.85 -11.87
CA THR A 237 9.79 5.71 -12.79
C THR A 237 8.85 5.85 -13.99
N GLY A 238 8.08 6.95 -14.09
CA GLY A 238 7.13 7.18 -15.18
C GLY A 238 5.92 6.25 -15.17
N LEU A 239 5.62 5.63 -14.02
CA LEU A 239 4.43 4.81 -13.82
C LEU A 239 3.19 5.66 -13.55
N ALA A 240 3.36 6.78 -12.85
CA ALA A 240 2.26 7.69 -12.56
C ALA A 240 1.92 8.56 -13.78
N THR A 241 0.63 8.78 -14.02
CA THR A 241 0.17 9.84 -14.93
C THR A 241 0.15 11.14 -14.13
N PRO A 242 1.01 12.13 -14.42
CA PRO A 242 1.02 13.38 -13.66
C PRO A 242 -0.34 14.07 -13.79
N THR A 243 -0.97 14.39 -12.65
CA THR A 243 -2.13 15.26 -12.65
C THR A 243 -1.68 16.62 -13.19
N ALA A 244 -2.29 17.11 -14.28
CA ALA A 244 -1.91 18.41 -14.85
C ALA A 244 -1.93 19.49 -13.75
N PRO A 245 -0.94 20.41 -13.71
CA PRO A 245 -0.95 21.46 -12.70
C PRO A 245 -2.23 22.27 -12.84
N THR A 246 -3.02 22.34 -11.77
CA THR A 246 -4.10 23.32 -11.65
C THR A 246 -3.49 24.72 -11.69
N GLU A 247 -3.78 25.47 -12.75
CA GLU A 247 -3.49 26.91 -12.89
C GLU A 247 -4.17 27.74 -11.78
#